data_AF-A0A6I4USP1-F1
#
_entry.id   AF-A0A6I4USP1-F1
#
_cell.length_a   1.000
_cell.length_b   1.000
_cell.length_c   1.000
_cell.angle_alpha   90.00
_cell.angle_beta   90.00
_cell.angle_gamma   90.00
#
_symmetry.space_group_name_H-M   'P 1'
#
loop_
_entity.id
_entity.type
_entity.pdbx_description
1 polymer ?
#
loop_
_entity_poly.entity_id
_entity_poly.type
_entity_poly.pdbx_seq_one_letter_code
_entity_poly.pdbx_strand_id
1 'polypeptide(L)' 'MVLIFPPAPHDHRAWRLAAVQDLAREAAPRRVNAVAGDDESAVAEALAWLEQAPGITGQLLAVDGKSGAKD' A
#
# COMPACT_ATOMS: atom_id res chain seq x y z
N MET A 1 -5.49 -7.03 -5.84
CA MET A 1 -6.00 -6.94 -4.45
C MET A 1 -5.08 -6.03 -3.68
N VAL A 2 -5.62 -5.16 -2.83
CA VAL A 2 -4.83 -4.27 -1.97
C VAL A 2 -5.32 -4.39 -0.53
N LEU A 3 -4.40 -4.57 0.42
CA LEU A 3 -4.68 -4.51 1.87
C LEU A 3 -4.50 -3.06 2.35
N ILE A 4 -5.41 -2.58 3.19
CA ILE A 4 -5.27 -1.26 3.81
C ILE A 4 -4.85 -1.46 5.27
N PHE A 5 -3.73 -0.86 5.65
CA PHE A 5 -3.26 -0.84 7.02
C PHE A 5 -3.42 0.56 7.63
N PRO A 6 -3.80 0.68 8.91
CA PRO A 6 -3.66 1.94 9.61
C PRO A 6 -2.17 2.30 9.77
N PRO A 7 -1.86 3.58 10.01
CA PRO A 7 -0.53 4.02 10.42
C PRO A 7 -0.02 3.19 11.60
N ALA A 8 1.27 2.89 11.59
CA ALA A 8 1.92 2.21 12.70
C ALA A 8 3.39 2.65 12.79
N PRO A 9 4.02 2.49 13.96
CA PRO A 9 5.45 2.75 14.08
C PRO A 9 6.29 1.88 13.13
N HIS A 10 7.52 2.32 12.89
CA HIS A 10 8.39 1.76 11.86
C HIS A 10 8.72 0.26 12.03
N ASP A 11 8.68 -0.24 13.26
CA ASP A 11 8.93 -1.65 13.62
C ASP A 11 7.86 -2.61 13.05
N HIS A 12 6.66 -2.11 12.73
CA HIS A 12 5.65 -2.90 12.04
C HIS A 12 5.93 -3.12 10.55
N ARG A 13 6.83 -2.33 9.95
CA ARG A 13 7.04 -2.33 8.49
C ARG A 13 7.53 -3.69 7.98
N ALA A 14 8.51 -4.28 8.67
CA ALA A 14 9.19 -5.47 8.18
C ALA A 14 8.25 -6.69 8.11
N TRP A 15 7.52 -6.98 9.18
CA TRP A 15 6.62 -8.14 9.21
C TRP A 15 5.41 -7.94 8.29
N ARG A 16 4.87 -6.71 8.19
CA ARG A 16 3.76 -6.40 7.28
C ARG A 16 4.18 -6.62 5.82
N LEU A 17 5.37 -6.14 5.45
CA LEU A 17 5.90 -6.34 4.10
C LEU A 17 6.12 -7.83 3.80
N ALA A 18 6.70 -8.60 4.74
CA ALA A 18 6.87 -10.03 4.57
C ALA A 18 5.52 -10.75 4.34
N ALA A 19 4.51 -10.45 5.15
CA ALA A 19 3.17 -11.03 4.98
C ALA A 19 2.54 -10.69 3.60
N VAL A 20 2.71 -9.45 3.12
CA VAL A 20 2.23 -9.03 1.80
C VAL A 20 2.97 -9.77 0.68
N GLN A 21 4.27 -9.97 0.81
CA GLN A 21 5.08 -10.69 -0.17
C GLN A 21 4.70 -12.18 -0.24
N ASP A 22 4.43 -12.80 0.90
CA ASP A 22 3.97 -14.19 0.95
C ASP A 22 2.59 -14.34 0.30
N LEU A 23 1.65 -13.45 0.61
CA LEU A 23 0.34 -13.42 -0.05
C LEU A 23 0.45 -13.19 -1.56
N ALA A 24 1.36 -12.31 -2.00
CA ALA A 24 1.59 -12.06 -3.42
C ALA A 24 2.13 -13.29 -4.16
N ARG A 25 2.99 -14.08 -3.50
CA ARG A 25 3.53 -15.33 -4.06
C ARG A 25 2.45 -16.41 -4.15
N GLU A 26 1.68 -16.59 -3.08
CA GLU A 26 0.61 -17.59 -3.02
C GLU A 26 -0.52 -17.28 -4.00
N ALA A 27 -0.89 -16.01 -4.15
CA ALA A 27 -1.98 -15.60 -5.01
C ALA A 27 -1.62 -15.52 -6.50
N ALA A 28 -0.37 -15.78 -6.89
CA ALA A 28 0.08 -15.67 -8.27
C ALA A 28 -0.82 -16.50 -9.23
N PRO A 29 -1.25 -15.95 -10.38
CA PRO A 29 -0.77 -14.71 -11.02
C PRO A 29 -1.50 -13.42 -10.56
N ARG A 30 -2.38 -13.48 -9.54
CA ARG A 30 -3.07 -12.28 -9.03
C ARG A 30 -2.10 -11.41 -8.23
N ARG A 31 -2.22 -10.09 -8.39
CA ARG A 31 -1.40 -9.11 -7.65
C ARG A 31 -1.95 -8.85 -6.25
N VAL A 32 -1.05 -8.80 -5.28
CA VAL A 32 -1.34 -8.38 -3.90
C VAL A 32 -0.35 -7.30 -3.50
N ASN A 33 -0.85 -6.16 -3.03
CA ASN A 33 -0.05 -5.08 -2.45
C ASN A 33 -0.73 -4.60 -1.16
N ALA A 34 -0.10 -3.68 -0.45
CA ALA A 34 -0.68 -3.00 0.68
C ALA A 34 -0.39 -1.50 0.65
N VAL A 35 -1.31 -0.72 1.23
CA VAL A 35 -1.18 0.71 1.48
C VAL A 35 -1.36 0.95 2.97
N ALA A 36 -0.47 1.74 3.57
CA ALA A 36 -0.54 2.16 4.96
C ALA A 36 -0.66 3.68 5.05
N GLY A 37 -1.70 4.17 5.71
CA GLY A 37 -2.00 5.59 5.85
C GLY A 37 -3.39 5.78 6.47
N ASP A 38 -3.67 6.98 6.97
CA ASP A 38 -4.96 7.39 7.54
C ASP A 38 -5.68 8.46 6.71
N ASP A 39 -4.96 9.17 5.83
CA ASP A 39 -5.56 10.10 4.88
C ASP A 39 -6.28 9.35 3.75
N GLU A 40 -7.62 9.42 3.74
CA GLU A 40 -8.45 8.71 2.77
C GLU A 40 -8.13 9.11 1.31
N SER A 41 -7.78 10.38 1.08
CA SER A 41 -7.47 10.87 -0.27
C SER A 41 -6.15 10.32 -0.78
N ALA A 42 -5.12 10.27 0.07
CA ALA A 42 -3.82 9.69 -0.25
C ALA A 42 -3.93 8.18 -0.49
N VAL A 43 -4.74 7.47 0.31
CA VAL A 43 -5.03 6.05 0.10
C VAL A 43 -5.74 5.84 -1.23
N ALA A 44 -6.75 6.63 -1.55
CA ALA A 44 -7.49 6.53 -2.82
C ALA A 44 -6.59 6.79 -4.04
N GLU A 45 -5.71 7.80 -3.97
CA GLU A 45 -4.74 8.08 -5.03
C GLU A 45 -3.77 6.92 -5.25
N ALA A 46 -3.25 6.32 -4.17
CA ALA A 46 -2.37 5.17 -4.26
C ALA A 46 -3.06 3.92 -4.85
N LEU A 47 -4.34 3.72 -4.52
CA LEU A 47 -5.16 2.66 -5.11
C LEU A 47 -5.34 2.87 -6.62
N ALA A 48 -5.72 4.08 -7.03
CA ALA A 48 -5.88 4.43 -8.45
C ALA A 48 -4.57 4.26 -9.24
N TRP A 49 -3.43 4.59 -8.63
CA TRP A 49 -2.12 4.33 -9.21
C TRP A 49 -1.80 2.83 -9.34
N LEU A 50 -2.07 2.03 -8.29
CA LEU A 50 -1.83 0.58 -8.30
C LEU A 50 -2.70 -0.17 -9.33
N GLU A 51 -3.90 0.32 -9.63
CA GLU A 51 -4.74 -0.20 -10.71
C GLU A 51 -4.05 -0.06 -12.07
N GLN A 52 -3.38 1.07 -12.30
CA GLN A 52 -2.66 1.40 -13.54
C GLN A 52 -1.23 0.84 -13.59
N ALA A 53 -0.74 0.21 -12.51
CA ALA A 53 0.63 -0.30 -12.41
C ALA A 53 0.67 -1.85 -12.44
N PRO A 54 0.54 -2.49 -13.62
CA PRO A 54 0.39 -3.94 -13.71
C PRO A 54 1.62 -4.76 -13.30
N GLY A 55 2.81 -4.13 -13.25
CA GLY A 55 4.04 -4.77 -12.78
C GLY A 55 4.23 -4.79 -11.26
N ILE A 56 3.35 -4.12 -10.50
CA ILE A 56 3.55 -3.94 -9.06
C ILE A 56 2.80 -5.01 -8.26
N THR A 57 3.56 -5.82 -7.53
CA THR A 57 3.05 -6.83 -6.58
C THR A 57 4.02 -6.99 -5.41
N GLY A 58 3.54 -7.46 -4.26
CA GLY A 58 4.34 -7.71 -3.06
C GLY A 58 4.85 -6.44 -2.36
N GLN A 59 4.26 -5.27 -2.63
CA GLN A 59 4.71 -3.99 -2.07
C GLN A 59 3.84 -3.51 -0.91
N LEU A 60 4.46 -2.82 0.05
CA LEU A 60 3.81 -2.03 1.10
C LEU A 60 4.16 -0.56 0.88
N LEU A 61 3.17 0.24 0.48
CA LEU A 61 3.31 1.68 0.25
C LEU A 61 2.85 2.43 1.51
N ALA A 62 3.69 3.34 2.03
CA ALA A 62 3.27 4.29 3.06
C ALA A 62 2.84 5.59 2.37
N VAL A 63 1.68 6.13 2.75
CA VAL A 63 1.12 7.36 2.18
C VAL A 63 0.68 8.29 3.30
N ASP A 64 0.89 9.57 3.08
CA ASP A 64 0.50 10.65 3.98
C ASP A 64 -0.30 11.70 3.19
N GLY A 65 -1.14 12.47 3.89
CA GLY A 65 -1.89 13.57 3.29
C GLY A 65 -0.97 14.65 2.70
N LYS A 66 -1.40 15.28 1.60
CA LYS A 66 -0.66 16.39 0.97
C LYS A 66 -0.77 17.64 1.85
N SER A 67 0.31 18.04 2.53
CA SER A 67 0.34 19.27 3.34
C SER A 67 0.48 20.57 2.52
N GLY A 68 0.39 20.50 1.19
CA GLY A 68 0.77 21.57 0.26
C GLY A 68 -0.38 22.36 -0.36
N ALA A 69 -1.52 22.52 0.32
CA ALA A 69 -2.53 23.48 -0.12
C ALA A 69 -1.92 24.91 -0.02
N LYS A 70 -1.73 25.56 -1.16
CA LYS A 70 -1.50 27.01 -1.20
C LYS A 70 -2.85 27.68 -1.02
N ASP A 71 -2.94 28.56 -0.03
CA ASP A 71 -4.01 29.55 0.13
C ASP A 71 -4.24 30.36 -1.16
#